data_AF-Q7BQU7-F1
#
_entry.id   AF-Q7BQU7-F1
#
_cell.length_a   1.000
_cell.length_b   1.000
_cell.length_c   1.000
_cell.angle_alpha   90.00
_cell.angle_beta   90.00
_cell.angle_gamma   90.00
#
_symmetry.space_group_name_H-M   'P 1'
#
loop_
_entity.id
_entity.type
_entity.pdbx_description
1 polymer ?
#
loop_
_entity_poly.entity_id
_entity_poly.type
_entity_poly.pdbx_seq_one_letter_code
_entity_poly.pdbx_strand_id
1 'polypeptide(L)'
;MENILNVSYAQTGQSTAQKAMGMREMQARVFEQRNSPYLLIKAPPASGKSRALMFLALDKLINQGIRKVIVAVPEMSIGSSFRDTALTQHGFFADWTVEPENNLCIGGG
;
A
#
# COMPACT_ATOMS: atom_id res chain seq x y z
N MET A 1 23.15 -3.09 26.68
CA MET A 1 21.98 -3.32 25.80
C MET A 1 21.78 -2.07 24.98
N GLU A 2 22.32 -2.03 23.76
CA GLU A 2 22.21 -0.88 22.87
C GLU A 2 20.83 -0.84 22.22
N ASN A 3 20.13 0.27 22.41
CA ASN A 3 18.84 0.55 21.79
C ASN A 3 19.08 1.09 20.37
N ILE A 4 19.16 0.19 19.39
CA ILE A 4 19.65 0.46 18.02
C ILE A 4 18.63 1.18 17.10
N LEU A 5 17.47 1.65 17.59
CA LEU A 5 16.47 2.22 16.68
C LEU A 5 15.71 3.43 17.28
N ASN A 6 16.41 4.53 17.48
CA ASN A 6 15.77 5.85 17.58
C ASN A 6 15.41 6.36 16.18
N VAL A 7 14.27 5.94 15.65
CA VAL A 7 13.71 6.52 14.43
C VAL A 7 12.99 7.82 14.80
N SER A 8 13.71 8.94 14.72
CA SER A 8 13.10 10.27 14.77
C SER A 8 12.32 10.50 13.48
N TYR A 9 10.99 10.45 13.56
CA TYR A 9 10.15 10.92 12.47
C TYR A 9 10.26 12.45 12.44
N ALA A 10 10.94 12.97 11.42
CA ALA A 10 10.93 14.40 11.13
C ALA A 10 9.48 14.87 10.96
N GLN A 11 8.95 15.61 11.93
CA GLN A 11 7.65 16.27 11.85
C GLN A 11 7.79 17.54 11.00
N THR A 12 8.00 17.38 9.71
CA THR A 12 7.83 18.48 8.77
C THR A 12 6.33 18.65 8.56
N GLY A 13 5.75 19.75 9.04
CA GLY A 13 4.32 20.08 8.91
C GLY A 13 3.80 20.26 7.46
N GLN A 14 4.40 19.59 6.47
CA GLN A 14 3.95 19.49 5.08
C GLN A 14 2.79 18.49 4.91
N SER A 15 2.10 18.12 5.99
CA SER A 15 0.99 17.15 5.99
C SER A 15 -0.22 17.56 5.13
N THR A 16 -0.25 18.80 4.63
CA THR A 16 -1.34 19.41 3.86
C THR A 16 -0.98 19.77 2.42
N ALA A 17 0.22 19.48 1.94
CA ALA A 17 0.45 19.45 0.49
C ALA A 17 -0.17 18.16 -0.04
N GLN A 18 -1.45 18.22 -0.44
CA GLN A 18 -2.14 17.18 -1.21
C GLN A 18 -1.21 16.70 -2.33
N LYS A 19 -0.46 15.62 -2.10
CA LYS A 19 0.21 14.91 -3.17
C LYS A 19 -0.90 14.52 -4.14
N ALA A 20 -0.76 14.88 -5.42
CA ALA A 20 -1.82 14.85 -6.44
C ALA A 20 -2.60 13.52 -6.54
N MET A 21 -2.06 12.44 -6.00
CA MET A 21 -2.60 11.09 -6.00
C MET A 21 -3.30 10.65 -4.70
N GLY A 22 -3.60 11.57 -3.77
CA GLY A 22 -4.38 11.25 -2.56
C GLY A 22 -3.66 10.35 -1.56
N MET A 23 -2.32 10.36 -1.60
CA MET A 23 -1.47 9.55 -0.75
C MET A 23 -1.12 10.29 0.53
N ARG A 24 -1.16 9.58 1.67
CA ARG A 24 -0.50 10.04 2.90
C ARG A 24 1.02 10.01 2.71
N GLU A 25 1.73 10.75 3.53
CA GLU A 25 3.18 10.91 3.42
C GLU A 25 3.94 9.57 3.30
N MET A 26 3.65 8.60 4.18
CA MET A 26 4.28 7.27 4.15
C MET A 26 3.98 6.53 2.84
N GLN A 27 2.74 6.58 2.35
CA GLN A 27 2.33 5.92 1.11
C GLN A 27 3.07 6.50 -0.09
N ALA A 28 3.26 7.82 -0.11
CA ALA A 28 3.98 8.46 -1.19
C ALA A 28 5.49 8.18 -1.16
N ARG A 29 6.11 8.13 0.03
CA ARG A 29 7.52 7.70 0.17
C ARG A 29 7.71 6.27 -0.35
N VAL A 30 6.74 5.38 -0.10
CA VAL A 30 6.72 4.02 -0.65
C VAL A 30 6.56 4.05 -2.18
N PHE A 31 5.64 4.86 -2.71
CA PHE A 31 5.38 4.96 -4.14
C PHE A 31 6.52 5.60 -4.96
N GLU A 32 7.29 6.51 -4.36
CA GLU A 32 8.51 7.05 -4.95
C GLU A 32 9.53 5.93 -5.27
N GLN A 33 9.50 4.83 -4.51
CA GLN A 33 10.35 3.65 -4.70
C GLN A 33 9.74 2.56 -5.60
N ARG A 34 8.69 2.87 -6.39
CA ARG A 34 7.93 1.88 -7.19
C ARG A 34 8.73 1.10 -8.23
N ASN A 35 9.87 1.63 -8.66
CA ASN A 35 10.77 0.96 -9.62
C ASN A 35 11.74 -0.02 -8.95
N SER A 36 11.78 -0.07 -7.62
CA SER A 36 12.65 -1.00 -6.90
C SER A 36 12.17 -2.44 -7.08
N PRO A 37 13.07 -3.40 -7.36
CA PRO A 37 12.71 -4.82 -7.48
C PRO A 37 12.32 -5.43 -6.13
N TYR A 38 12.90 -4.91 -5.04
CA TYR A 38 12.61 -5.32 -3.67
C TYR A 38 12.42 -4.09 -2.79
N LEU A 39 11.42 -4.12 -1.91
CA LEU A 39 11.13 -3.03 -1.00
C LEU A 39 10.72 -3.57 0.37
N LEU A 40 11.40 -3.13 1.43
CA LEU A 40 11.03 -3.42 2.82
C LEU A 40 10.35 -2.19 3.43
N ILE A 41 9.08 -2.33 3.80
CA ILE A 41 8.30 -1.24 4.42
C ILE A 41 8.17 -1.49 5.91
N LYS A 42 8.93 -0.73 6.71
CA LYS A 42 8.76 -0.68 8.17
C LYS A 42 7.92 0.53 8.55
N ALA A 43 6.67 0.31 8.97
CA ALA A 43 5.80 1.40 9.37
C ALA A 43 4.90 1.03 10.58
N PRO A 44 4.56 2.00 11.45
CA PRO A 44 3.70 1.79 12.62
C PRO A 44 2.35 1.15 12.26
N PRO A 45 1.64 0.53 13.23
CA PRO A 45 0.25 0.14 13.04
C PRO A 45 -0.61 1.29 12.48
N ALA A 46 -1.64 0.96 11.70
CA ALA A 46 -2.58 1.92 11.09
C ALA A 46 -2.00 3.04 10.19
N SER A 47 -0.71 2.99 9.85
CA SER A 47 -0.05 3.97 8.95
C SER A 47 -0.53 3.92 7.49
N GLY A 48 -1.36 2.93 7.12
CA GLY A 48 -1.86 2.77 5.74
C GLY A 48 -0.93 1.95 4.83
N LYS A 49 -0.17 1.00 5.42
CA LYS A 49 0.72 0.08 4.68
C LYS A 49 0.01 -0.66 3.54
N SER A 50 -1.15 -1.25 3.81
CA SER A 50 -1.90 -2.01 2.80
C SER A 50 -2.30 -1.13 1.62
N ARG A 51 -2.76 0.10 1.88
CA ARG A 51 -3.04 1.08 0.82
C ARG A 51 -1.77 1.50 0.06
N ALA A 52 -0.61 1.62 0.72
CA ALA A 52 0.66 1.85 0.03
C ALA A 52 1.00 0.71 -0.95
N LEU A 53 0.78 -0.54 -0.52
CA LEU A 53 0.97 -1.73 -1.36
C LEU A 53 -0.02 -1.77 -2.54
N MET A 54 -1.27 -1.34 -2.35
CA MET A 54 -2.24 -1.22 -3.45
C MET A 54 -1.75 -0.27 -4.55
N PHE A 55 -1.24 0.92 -4.18
CA PHE A 55 -0.68 1.86 -5.15
C PHE A 55 0.48 1.27 -5.94
N LEU A 56 1.41 0.60 -5.26
CA LEU A 56 2.53 -0.09 -5.91
C LEU A 56 2.07 -1.19 -6.85
N ALA A 57 1.13 -2.01 -6.40
CA ALA A 57 0.59 -3.12 -7.17
C ALA A 57 -0.09 -2.64 -8.46
N LEU A 58 -0.95 -1.62 -8.38
CA LEU A 58 -1.64 -1.06 -9.53
C LEU A 58 -0.67 -0.42 -10.53
N ASP A 59 0.33 0.33 -10.06
CA ASP A 59 1.35 0.89 -10.95
C ASP A 59 2.17 -0.20 -11.65
N LYS A 60 2.50 -1.29 -10.94
CA LYS A 60 3.18 -2.43 -11.54
C LYS A 60 2.34 -3.11 -12.62
N LEU A 61 1.06 -3.34 -12.33
CA LEU A 61 0.14 -3.99 -13.25
C LEU A 61 -0.11 -3.15 -14.51
N ILE A 62 -0.37 -1.86 -14.33
CA ILE A 62 -0.86 -0.99 -15.40
C ILE A 62 0.29 -0.32 -16.17
N ASN A 63 1.33 0.15 -15.47
CA ASN A 63 2.38 0.99 -16.06
C ASN A 63 3.71 0.26 -16.27
N GLN A 64 3.95 -0.88 -15.60
CA GLN A 64 5.26 -1.58 -15.67
C GLN A 64 5.18 -2.95 -16.38
N GLY A 65 4.02 -3.32 -16.93
CA GLY A 65 3.85 -4.57 -17.68
C GLY A 65 3.88 -5.84 -16.83
N ILE A 66 3.69 -5.74 -15.51
CA ILE A 66 3.53 -6.90 -14.64
C ILE A 66 2.15 -7.50 -14.86
N ARG A 67 2.06 -8.82 -15.03
CA ARG A 67 0.79 -9.49 -15.38
C ARG A 67 -0.06 -9.88 -14.17
N LYS A 68 0.54 -9.99 -12.98
CA LYS A 68 -0.13 -10.49 -11.78
C LYS A 68 0.53 -9.98 -10.52
N VAL A 69 -0.28 -9.65 -9.53
CA VAL A 69 0.14 -9.35 -8.15
C VAL A 69 -0.45 -10.41 -7.24
N ILE A 70 0.34 -10.86 -6.27
CA ILE A 70 -0.08 -11.80 -5.24
C ILE A 70 0.18 -11.13 -3.89
N VAL A 71 -0.87 -11.05 -3.06
CA VAL A 71 -0.77 -10.54 -1.69
C VAL A 71 -0.89 -11.73 -0.75
N ALA A 72 0.20 -12.03 -0.05
CA ALA A 72 0.21 -13.04 1.00
C ALA A 72 0.04 -12.38 2.36
N VAL A 73 -0.87 -12.91 3.17
CA VAL A 73 -1.12 -12.46 4.54
C VAL A 73 -0.99 -13.65 5.50
N PRO A 74 -0.54 -13.45 6.75
CA PRO A 74 -0.36 -14.55 7.69
C PRO A 74 -1.68 -15.08 8.25
N GLU A 75 -2.75 -14.29 8.19
CA GLU A 75 -4.09 -14.65 8.66
C GLU A 75 -5.16 -14.15 7.68
N MET A 76 -6.23 -14.93 7.49
CA MET A 76 -7.34 -14.57 6.61
C MET A 76 -8.01 -13.25 7.02
N SER A 77 -8.10 -12.98 8.33
CA SER A 77 -8.63 -11.74 8.91
C SER A 77 -7.93 -10.48 8.35
N ILE A 78 -6.63 -10.57 8.06
CA ILE A 78 -5.82 -9.46 7.54
C ILE A 78 -6.13 -9.19 6.07
N GLY A 79 -6.64 -10.18 5.32
CA GLY A 79 -7.08 -10.01 3.93
C GLY A 79 -8.10 -8.88 3.77
N SER A 80 -8.91 -8.61 4.80
CA SER A 80 -9.85 -7.47 4.84
C SER A 80 -9.17 -6.10 4.64
N SER A 81 -7.88 -5.96 4.94
CA SER A 81 -7.09 -4.74 4.69
C SER A 81 -6.86 -4.46 3.20
N PHE A 82 -7.15 -5.44 2.35
CA PHE A 82 -7.03 -5.39 0.89
C PHE A 82 -8.39 -5.49 0.18
N ARG A 83 -9.48 -5.15 0.87
CA ARG A 83 -10.81 -5.03 0.24
C ARG A 83 -10.85 -3.92 -0.81
N ASP A 84 -11.87 -3.96 -1.66
CA ASP A 84 -12.13 -2.95 -2.67
C ASP A 84 -12.03 -1.54 -2.11
N THR A 85 -11.31 -0.68 -2.82
CA THR A 85 -10.99 0.68 -2.38
C THR A 85 -10.99 1.63 -3.59
N ALA A 86 -11.85 2.64 -3.51
CA ALA A 86 -11.96 3.70 -4.53
C ALA A 86 -10.81 4.71 -4.39
N LEU A 87 -9.65 4.41 -4.97
CA LEU A 87 -8.47 5.27 -4.92
C LEU A 87 -8.57 6.45 -5.90
N THR A 88 -9.34 6.30 -6.99
CA THR A 88 -9.59 7.36 -7.97
C THR A 88 -10.32 8.56 -7.38
N GLN A 89 -11.21 8.33 -6.41
CA GLN A 89 -11.89 9.40 -5.65
C GLN A 89 -10.92 10.33 -4.91
N HIS A 90 -9.66 9.90 -4.75
CA HIS A 90 -8.61 10.67 -4.11
C HIS A 90 -7.51 11.11 -5.08
N GLY A 91 -7.69 10.94 -6.39
CA GLY A 91 -6.75 11.41 -7.41
C GLY A 91 -5.73 10.39 -7.91
N PHE A 92 -5.82 9.12 -7.48
CA PHE A 92 -5.03 8.05 -8.10
C PHE A 92 -5.63 7.62 -9.45
N PHE A 93 -4.87 6.93 -10.30
CA PHE A 93 -5.30 6.64 -11.67
C PHE A 93 -6.17 5.37 -11.83
N ALA A 94 -6.27 4.54 -10.80
CA ALA A 94 -7.04 3.29 -10.84
C ALA A 94 -7.58 2.94 -9.46
N ASP A 95 -8.72 2.25 -9.42
CA ASP A 95 -9.25 1.70 -8.18
C ASP A 95 -8.63 0.34 -7.87
N TRP A 96 -8.62 -0.01 -6.59
CA TRP A 96 -8.28 -1.35 -6.16
C TRP A 96 -9.55 -2.18 -6.10
N THR A 97 -9.65 -3.19 -6.94
CA THR A 97 -10.78 -4.13 -6.98
C THR A 97 -10.24 -5.55 -6.95
N VAL A 98 -10.80 -6.39 -6.08
CA VAL A 98 -10.47 -7.80 -5.97
C VAL A 98 -11.71 -8.59 -6.35
N GLU A 99 -11.67 -9.26 -7.49
CA GLU A 99 -12.75 -10.16 -7.90
C GLU A 99 -12.93 -11.27 -6.84
N PRO A 100 -14.17 -11.68 -6.53
CA PRO A 100 -14.44 -12.68 -5.50
C PRO A 100 -13.62 -13.98 -5.65
N GLU A 101 -13.43 -14.46 -6.87
CA GLU A 101 -12.62 -15.64 -7.21
C GLU A 101 -11.12 -15.49 -6.89
N ASN A 102 -10.62 -14.26 -6.81
CA ASN A 102 -9.23 -13.95 -6.46
C ASN A 102 -9.03 -13.76 -4.96
N ASN A 103 -10.10 -13.66 -4.17
CA ASN A 103 -10.03 -13.47 -2.74
C ASN A 103 -10.07 -14.81 -1.98
N LEU A 104 -8.90 -15.38 -1.70
CA LEU A 104 -8.76 -16.62 -0.95
C LEU A 104 -8.89 -16.43 0.59
N CYS A 105 -9.19 -15.22 1.07
CA CYS A 105 -9.32 -14.90 2.49
C CYS A 105 -10.76 -14.89 2.99
N ILE A 106 -11.75 -14.99 2.10
CA ILE A 106 -13.14 -15.26 2.45
C ILE A 106 -13.31 -16.77 2.52
N GLY A 107 -13.74 -17.28 3.69
CA GLY A 107 -13.85 -18.72 3.95
C GLY A 107 -14.59 -19.44 2.82
N GLY A 108 -13.98 -20.50 2.30
CA GLY A 108 -14.67 -21.44 1.43
C GLY A 108 -15.52 -22.38 2.28
N GLY A 109 -16.79 -22.03 2.48
CA GLY A 109 -17.75 -22.81 3.26
C GLY A 109 -18.65 -21.96 4.14
#